data_AF-A0A972X891-F1
#
_entry.id   AF-A0A972X891-F1
#
_cell.length_a   1.000
_cell.length_b   1.000
_cell.length_c   1.000
_cell.angle_alpha   90.00
_cell.angle_beta   90.00
_cell.angle_gamma   90.00
#
_symmetry.space_group_name_H-M   'P 1'
#
loop_
_entity.id
_entity.type
_entity.pdbx_description
1 polymer ?
#
loop_
_entity_poly.entity_id
_entity_poly.type
_entity_poly.pdbx_seq_one_letter_code
_entity_poly.pdbx_strand_id
1 'polypeptide(L)'
;LAWGQLQSKYPTRLDVPKQEWDALVTEISAREKMKEQGDVVRSMGGLQIVGTERHEARRIDLQLRGRCGRQGDPGSSRFFLSLEDDLMRIFAGEWVKNVLTRLGMQDGEAIESGLVTRRVEAAQKKVEERNFEVRKNLLEYDEVMDEQRKRVYGFRQRILDGEPCRSIILDMVDRQIDQNIGTFLDRDYGPQTYATWASGQLSCELDGNDYRGMSPEEAERRAVDESVRQSEAQVFEAVEENLPAGEDEDEWNWSALASFANVRWKLSVNDRDLKRVGRNDVAEFLQERARDAIQRIDLSEGGRFLTGEFGLRSACGWTEWRFGVPLNEHELAAVEKNGVDVQAFKQLVSRKAREVYERREIEYPVLVGLSHFSGRLPDGSRGLNREGLLEWARERLDPALEASALASTDLDELRATLVSASQRRHAQPDDSRDEMKRMERAVLLQILDNAWKDHLLAMDHLRASVGLRGYAQVDPKVEYKREGMRTFDLMWKGIDERVTDIVYRIEQVEDEVLPSTWRETAAIHEEASSATLPDALSVQADAVAAGVYVRGAPVAVEPIRNLGNKVGRNDPCPCGSGKKFKNCCAKSSGVPAN
;
A
#
# COMPACT_ATOMS: atom_id res chain seq x y z
N LEU A 1 6.99 45.93 7.88
CA LEU A 1 7.32 46.75 9.06
C LEU A 1 6.77 46.13 10.35
N ALA A 2 5.46 46.01 10.54
CA ALA A 2 4.89 45.37 11.74
C ALA A 2 5.33 43.90 11.92
N TRP A 3 5.20 43.06 10.88
CA TRP A 3 5.64 41.65 10.98
C TRP A 3 7.14 41.49 11.26
N GLY A 4 8.00 42.34 10.70
CA GLY A 4 9.44 42.27 10.94
C GLY A 4 9.83 42.50 12.40
N GLN A 5 9.00 43.19 13.19
CA GLN A 5 9.20 43.38 14.63
C GLN A 5 8.56 42.28 15.48
N LEU A 6 7.49 41.63 14.97
CA LEU A 6 6.73 40.61 15.68
C LEU A 6 7.19 39.17 15.39
N GLN A 7 7.94 38.93 14.32
CA GLN A 7 8.44 37.61 13.93
C GLN A 7 9.41 36.99 14.95
N SER A 8 9.99 37.78 15.85
CA SER A 8 10.82 37.29 16.96
C SER A 8 10.00 36.82 18.16
N LYS A 9 8.73 37.26 18.25
CA LYS A 9 7.81 36.96 19.36
C LYS A 9 6.78 35.89 18.98
N TYR A 10 6.38 35.83 17.71
CA TYR A 10 5.38 34.89 17.20
C TYR A 10 5.97 34.03 16.08
N PRO A 11 5.71 32.70 16.07
CA PRO A 11 6.20 31.79 15.04
C PRO A 11 5.66 32.14 13.65
N THR A 12 4.37 32.50 13.56
CA THR A 12 3.75 32.92 12.31
C THR A 12 2.93 34.19 12.49
N ARG A 13 2.61 34.85 11.36
CA ARG A 13 1.79 36.07 11.36
C ARG A 13 0.37 35.83 11.89
N LEU A 14 -0.15 34.61 11.72
CA LEU A 14 -1.50 34.25 12.13
C LEU A 14 -1.62 34.14 13.66
N ASP A 15 -0.51 33.85 14.34
CA ASP A 15 -0.46 33.72 15.80
C ASP A 15 -0.45 35.08 16.51
N VAL A 16 -0.29 36.17 15.77
CA VAL A 16 -0.27 37.52 16.35
C VAL A 16 -1.69 37.92 16.75
N PRO A 17 -1.94 38.26 18.03
CA PRO A 17 -3.23 38.81 18.45
C PRO A 17 -3.60 40.04 17.64
N LYS A 18 -4.82 40.07 17.10
CA LYS A 18 -5.28 41.16 16.22
C LYS A 18 -5.12 42.55 16.83
N GLN A 19 -5.38 42.69 18.12
CA GLN A 19 -5.21 43.95 18.84
C GLN A 19 -3.75 44.44 18.85
N GLU A 20 -2.80 43.52 19.06
CA GLU A 20 -1.37 43.84 19.04
C GLU A 20 -0.90 44.21 17.64
N TRP A 21 -1.39 43.48 16.62
CA TRP A 21 -1.12 43.80 15.22
C TRP A 21 -1.64 45.19 14.85
N ASP A 22 -2.92 45.48 15.12
CA ASP A 22 -3.58 46.73 14.75
C ASP A 22 -2.97 47.92 15.52
N ALA A 23 -2.63 47.74 16.80
CA ALA A 23 -1.96 48.75 17.60
C ALA A 23 -0.57 49.09 17.03
N LEU A 24 0.23 48.08 16.71
CA LEU A 24 1.57 48.29 16.15
C LEU A 24 1.52 48.91 14.74
N VAL A 25 0.56 48.49 13.91
CA VAL A 25 0.35 49.11 12.60
C VAL A 25 -0.03 50.58 12.74
N THR A 26 -0.90 50.91 13.70
CA THR A 26 -1.30 52.29 13.97
C THR A 26 -0.12 53.13 14.48
N GLU A 27 0.69 52.59 15.39
CA GLU A 27 1.89 53.25 15.91
C GLU A 27 2.90 53.52 14.78
N ILE A 28 3.22 52.51 13.98
CA ILE A 28 4.13 52.64 12.83
C ILE A 28 3.56 53.62 11.81
N SER A 29 2.26 53.56 11.51
CA SER A 29 1.60 54.47 10.57
C SER A 29 1.70 55.92 11.03
N ALA A 30 1.54 56.19 12.33
CA ALA A 30 1.68 57.51 12.90
C ALA A 30 3.14 57.98 12.90
N ARG A 31 4.08 57.13 13.34
CA ARG A 31 5.51 57.43 13.41
C ARG A 31 6.09 57.76 12.03
N GLU A 32 5.78 56.94 11.03
CA GLU A 32 6.29 57.10 9.66
C GLU A 32 5.42 58.06 8.82
N LYS A 33 4.37 58.66 9.43
CA LYS A 33 3.43 59.57 8.75
C LYS A 33 2.87 58.99 7.45
N MET A 34 2.52 57.70 7.46
CA MET A 34 2.15 56.95 6.26
C MET A 34 0.95 57.55 5.52
N LYS A 35 0.04 58.23 6.22
CA LYS A 35 -1.09 58.93 5.61
C LYS A 35 -0.63 60.12 4.77
N GLU A 36 0.22 60.99 5.32
CA GLU A 36 0.79 62.14 4.61
C GLU A 36 1.64 61.69 3.42
N GLN A 37 2.52 60.70 3.64
CA GLN A 37 3.32 60.09 2.56
C GLN A 37 2.45 59.42 1.50
N GLY A 38 1.36 58.76 1.92
CA GLY A 38 0.38 58.16 1.03
C GLY A 38 -0.31 59.19 0.13
N ASP A 39 -0.69 60.35 0.67
CA ASP A 39 -1.29 61.45 -0.10
C ASP A 39 -0.29 62.01 -1.13
N VAL A 40 1.00 62.14 -0.77
CA VAL A 40 2.08 62.51 -1.70
C VAL A 40 2.22 61.47 -2.81
N VAL A 41 2.27 60.18 -2.47
CA VAL A 41 2.36 59.09 -3.46
C VAL A 41 1.14 59.06 -4.38
N ARG A 42 -0.07 59.28 -3.86
CA ARG A 42 -1.28 59.40 -4.70
C ARG A 42 -1.17 60.58 -5.67
N SER A 43 -0.65 61.73 -5.22
CA SER A 43 -0.45 62.89 -6.10
C SER A 43 0.58 62.61 -7.22
N MET A 44 1.50 61.67 -7.01
CA MET A 44 2.49 61.21 -7.99
C MET A 44 1.97 60.11 -8.93
N GLY A 45 0.68 59.73 -8.85
CA GLY A 45 0.08 58.68 -9.67
C GLY A 45 0.02 57.30 -9.01
N GLY A 46 0.44 57.19 -7.76
CA GLY A 46 0.32 55.98 -6.95
C GLY A 46 1.34 54.89 -7.25
N LEU A 47 1.00 53.64 -6.93
CA LEU A 47 1.90 52.50 -7.10
C LEU A 47 2.02 52.11 -8.58
N GLN A 48 3.24 52.16 -9.13
CA GLN A 48 3.58 51.59 -10.43
C GLN A 48 4.06 50.14 -10.25
N ILE A 49 3.35 49.21 -10.88
CA ILE A 49 3.75 47.81 -10.99
C ILE A 49 4.46 47.60 -12.33
N VAL A 50 5.63 46.97 -12.29
CA VAL A 50 6.39 46.56 -13.47
C VAL A 50 6.47 45.03 -13.46
N GLY A 51 5.76 44.39 -14.38
CA GLY A 51 5.91 42.97 -14.65
C GLY A 51 7.06 42.77 -15.63
N THR A 52 8.07 42.02 -15.22
CA THR A 52 9.26 41.72 -16.05
C THR A 52 9.01 40.66 -17.11
N GLU A 53 7.99 39.83 -16.88
CA GLU A 53 7.56 38.75 -17.76
C GLU A 53 6.05 38.52 -17.60
N ARG A 54 5.52 37.57 -18.38
CA ARG A 54 4.15 37.05 -18.21
C ARG A 54 4.20 35.63 -17.67
N HIS A 55 3.43 35.36 -16.63
CA HIS A 55 3.27 34.01 -16.14
C HIS A 55 2.46 33.17 -17.14
N GLU A 56 2.66 31.85 -17.13
CA GLU A 56 1.80 30.90 -17.85
C GLU A 56 0.31 31.04 -17.48
N ALA A 57 0.02 31.45 -16.24
CA ALA A 57 -1.33 31.61 -15.71
C ALA A 57 -1.65 33.11 -15.57
N ARG A 58 -2.65 33.56 -16.33
CA ARG A 58 -3.16 34.94 -16.31
C ARG A 58 -3.61 35.36 -14.92
N ARG A 59 -4.09 34.42 -14.12
CA ARG A 59 -4.49 34.68 -12.73
C ARG A 59 -3.36 35.30 -11.90
N ILE A 60 -2.11 34.85 -12.07
CA ILE A 60 -0.95 35.36 -11.32
C ILE A 60 -0.58 36.78 -11.78
N ASP A 61 -0.62 37.04 -13.09
CA ASP A 61 -0.44 38.39 -13.62
C ASP A 61 -1.50 39.37 -13.09
N LEU A 62 -2.76 38.92 -13.01
CA LEU A 62 -3.85 39.72 -12.45
C LEU A 62 -3.67 39.97 -10.95
N GLN A 63 -3.11 39.03 -10.21
CA GLN A 63 -2.77 39.24 -8.79
C GLN A 63 -1.67 40.29 -8.63
N LEU A 64 -0.65 40.27 -9.49
CA LEU A 64 0.42 41.27 -9.50
C LEU A 64 -0.15 42.65 -9.87
N ARG A 65 -0.99 42.72 -10.90
CA ARG A 65 -1.70 43.94 -11.30
C ARG A 65 -2.62 44.47 -10.18
N GLY A 66 -3.31 43.59 -9.46
CA GLY A 66 -4.19 43.95 -8.33
C GLY A 66 -3.47 44.47 -7.08
N ARG A 67 -2.13 44.56 -7.10
CA ARG A 67 -1.36 45.20 -6.02
C ARG A 67 -1.45 46.73 -6.07
N CYS A 68 -1.60 47.33 -7.25
CA CYS A 68 -1.89 48.76 -7.41
C CYS A 68 -3.40 49.03 -7.52
N GLY A 69 -3.82 50.29 -7.40
CA GLY A 69 -5.21 50.69 -7.63
C GLY A 69 -6.21 50.25 -6.55
N ARG A 70 -5.72 49.98 -5.33
CA ARG A 70 -6.57 49.48 -4.22
C ARG A 70 -7.48 50.60 -3.71
N GLN A 71 -8.73 50.27 -3.38
CA GLN A 71 -9.71 51.21 -2.81
C GLN A 71 -9.91 52.50 -3.65
N GLY A 72 -9.68 52.42 -4.96
CA GLY A 72 -9.81 53.56 -5.87
C GLY A 72 -8.59 54.50 -5.88
N ASP A 73 -7.50 54.16 -5.19
CA ASP A 73 -6.24 54.91 -5.29
C ASP A 73 -5.72 54.91 -6.74
N PRO A 74 -5.02 55.97 -7.19
CA PRO A 74 -4.35 55.95 -8.47
C PRO A 74 -3.25 54.87 -8.47
N GLY A 75 -2.98 54.31 -9.64
CA GLY A 75 -1.94 53.30 -9.83
C GLY A 75 -1.88 52.83 -11.26
N SER A 76 -0.74 52.27 -11.64
CA SER A 76 -0.45 51.87 -13.01
C SER A 76 0.28 50.53 -13.02
N SER A 77 0.05 49.73 -14.05
CA SER A 77 0.71 48.45 -14.24
C SER A 77 1.19 48.32 -15.68
N ARG A 78 2.46 47.98 -15.87
CA ARG A 78 3.06 47.76 -17.19
C ARG A 78 3.80 46.44 -17.17
N PHE A 79 3.54 45.60 -18.17
CA PHE A 79 4.20 44.30 -18.32
C PHE A 79 5.10 44.36 -19.54
N PHE A 80 6.32 43.87 -19.38
CA PHE A 80 7.30 43.70 -20.44
C PHE A 80 7.39 42.21 -20.77
N LEU A 81 7.59 41.91 -22.04
CA LEU A 81 7.84 40.56 -22.53
C LEU A 81 8.97 40.64 -23.55
N SER A 82 9.82 39.63 -23.55
CA SER A 82 10.77 39.36 -24.64
C SER A 82 10.23 38.27 -25.56
N LEU A 83 10.61 38.31 -26.84
CA LEU A 83 10.39 37.18 -27.75
C LEU A 83 11.16 35.92 -27.31
N GLU A 84 12.13 36.08 -26.42
CA GLU A 84 12.94 34.98 -25.88
C GLU A 84 12.38 34.38 -24.59
N ASP A 85 11.28 34.93 -24.04
CA ASP A 85 10.63 34.38 -22.85
C ASP A 85 10.00 33.02 -23.13
N ASP A 86 9.91 32.14 -22.14
CA ASP A 86 9.40 30.77 -22.32
C ASP A 86 7.98 30.73 -22.87
N LEU A 87 7.09 31.62 -22.39
CA LEU A 87 5.75 31.77 -22.94
C LEU A 87 5.79 32.16 -24.42
N MET A 88 6.71 33.03 -24.84
CA MET A 88 6.83 33.43 -26.23
C MET A 88 7.48 32.34 -27.08
N ARG A 89 8.45 31.57 -26.56
CA ARG A 89 9.07 30.43 -27.27
C ARG A 89 8.07 29.35 -27.66
N ILE A 90 7.08 29.07 -26.80
CA ILE A 90 6.06 28.06 -27.05
C ILE A 90 5.11 28.48 -28.20
N PHE A 91 4.89 29.78 -28.43
CA PHE A 91 3.84 30.29 -29.33
C PHE A 91 4.37 31.12 -30.50
N ALA A 92 5.31 32.01 -30.24
CA ALA A 92 6.09 32.73 -31.22
C ALA A 92 7.34 31.90 -31.54
N GLY A 93 7.16 30.80 -32.27
CA GLY A 93 8.27 30.05 -32.82
C GLY A 93 9.19 30.94 -33.68
N GLU A 94 10.31 30.38 -34.14
CA GLU A 94 11.38 31.11 -34.83
C GLU A 94 10.90 31.93 -36.06
N TRP A 95 9.79 31.52 -36.68
CA TRP A 95 9.14 32.23 -37.76
C TRP A 95 8.66 33.65 -37.38
N VAL A 96 8.07 33.86 -36.19
CA VAL A 96 7.58 35.19 -35.78
C VAL A 96 8.74 36.14 -35.56
N LYS A 97 9.82 35.67 -34.92
CA LYS A 97 11.09 36.41 -34.76
C LYS A 97 11.64 36.82 -36.12
N ASN A 98 11.73 35.87 -37.06
CA ASN A 98 12.25 36.10 -38.41
C ASN A 98 11.42 37.09 -39.25
N VAL A 99 10.09 37.08 -39.11
CA VAL A 99 9.21 38.03 -39.80
C VAL A 99 9.39 39.44 -39.26
N LEU A 100 9.47 39.60 -37.94
CA LEU A 100 9.66 40.91 -37.30
C LEU A 100 11.04 41.51 -37.63
N THR A 101 12.09 40.69 -37.65
CA THR A 101 13.43 41.11 -38.09
C THR A 101 13.44 41.53 -39.56
N ARG A 102 12.72 40.82 -40.45
CA ARG A 102 12.60 41.18 -41.88
C ARG A 102 11.82 42.47 -42.13
N LEU A 103 10.91 42.83 -41.22
CA LEU A 103 10.16 44.08 -41.27
C LEU A 103 10.97 45.30 -40.77
N GLY A 104 12.25 45.10 -40.43
CA GLY A 104 13.18 46.18 -40.08
C GLY A 104 13.13 46.61 -38.61
N MET A 105 12.48 45.82 -37.75
CA MET A 105 12.42 46.10 -36.31
C MET A 105 13.79 45.86 -35.66
N GLN A 106 14.31 46.87 -34.98
CA GLN A 106 15.65 46.82 -34.35
C GLN A 106 15.58 46.31 -32.91
N ASP A 107 16.71 45.79 -32.42
CA ASP A 107 16.83 45.31 -31.05
C ASP A 107 16.67 46.49 -30.07
N GLY A 108 15.68 46.41 -29.17
CA GLY A 108 15.30 47.51 -28.26
C GLY A 108 14.07 48.33 -28.68
N GLU A 109 13.46 48.09 -29.84
CA GLU A 109 12.18 48.72 -30.22
C GLU A 109 10.98 48.01 -29.58
N ALA A 110 10.17 48.75 -28.83
CA ALA A 110 9.00 48.21 -28.13
C ALA A 110 7.79 48.05 -29.07
N ILE A 111 7.24 46.84 -29.14
CA ILE A 111 5.97 46.59 -29.83
C ILE A 111 4.79 46.83 -28.88
N GLU A 112 4.01 47.87 -29.13
CA GLU A 112 2.72 48.10 -28.47
C GLU A 112 1.58 47.87 -29.47
N SER A 113 1.07 46.64 -29.55
CA SER A 113 -0.04 46.29 -30.44
C SER A 113 -1.10 45.45 -29.75
N GLY A 114 -2.35 45.91 -29.79
CA GLY A 114 -3.49 45.17 -29.27
C GLY A 114 -3.76 43.83 -29.98
N LEU A 115 -3.21 43.62 -31.19
CA LEU A 115 -3.24 42.30 -31.85
C LEU A 115 -2.27 41.32 -31.19
N VAL A 116 -1.04 41.77 -30.89
CA VAL A 116 -0.02 40.96 -30.22
C VAL A 116 -0.46 40.64 -28.80
N THR A 117 -0.97 41.61 -28.05
CA THR A 117 -1.52 41.39 -26.70
C THR A 117 -2.63 40.33 -26.70
N ARG A 118 -3.59 40.39 -27.64
CA ARG A 118 -4.65 39.38 -27.75
C ARG A 118 -4.12 37.99 -28.07
N ARG A 119 -3.07 37.86 -28.88
CA ARG A 119 -2.43 36.57 -29.17
C ARG A 119 -1.69 36.01 -27.95
N VAL A 120 -1.02 36.86 -27.17
CA VAL A 120 -0.39 36.46 -25.90
C VAL A 120 -1.45 35.98 -24.89
N GLU A 121 -2.60 36.67 -24.79
CA GLU A 121 -3.70 36.21 -23.93
C GLU A 121 -4.26 34.86 -24.39
N ALA A 122 -4.42 34.64 -25.70
CA ALA A 122 -4.86 33.36 -26.25
C ALA A 122 -3.84 32.24 -25.98
N ALA A 123 -2.55 32.56 -26.02
CA ALA A 123 -1.47 31.65 -25.66
C ALA A 123 -1.53 31.23 -24.19
N GLN A 124 -1.63 32.20 -23.26
CA GLN A 124 -1.80 31.92 -21.83
C GLN A 124 -3.04 31.04 -21.58
N LYS A 125 -4.17 31.34 -22.22
CA LYS A 125 -5.39 30.53 -22.10
C LYS A 125 -5.16 29.06 -22.52
N LYS A 126 -4.43 28.83 -23.62
CA LYS A 126 -4.12 27.47 -24.08
C LYS A 126 -3.20 26.72 -23.11
N VAL A 127 -2.23 27.41 -22.50
CA VAL A 127 -1.37 26.80 -21.45
C VAL A 127 -2.19 26.48 -20.20
N GLU A 128 -3.10 27.37 -19.79
CA GLU A 128 -4.04 27.12 -18.70
C GLU A 128 -4.95 25.93 -18.98
N GLU A 129 -5.49 25.79 -20.19
CA GLU A 129 -6.29 24.64 -20.63
C GLU A 129 -5.48 23.34 -20.55
N ARG A 130 -4.24 23.32 -21.06
CA ARG A 130 -3.34 22.16 -20.93
C ARG A 130 -3.07 21.82 -19.47
N ASN A 131 -2.75 22.81 -18.63
CA ASN A 131 -2.49 22.60 -17.21
C ASN A 131 -3.75 22.10 -16.48
N PHE A 132 -4.93 22.58 -16.88
CA PHE A 132 -6.21 22.09 -16.40
C PHE A 132 -6.45 20.63 -16.79
N GLU A 133 -6.19 20.25 -18.04
CA GLU A 133 -6.29 18.85 -18.49
C GLU A 133 -5.34 17.93 -17.72
N VAL A 134 -4.09 18.34 -17.49
CA VAL A 134 -3.13 17.59 -16.68
C VAL A 134 -3.66 17.39 -15.25
N ARG A 135 -4.14 18.46 -14.62
CA ARG A 135 -4.72 18.38 -13.25
C ARG A 135 -5.96 17.51 -13.20
N LYS A 136 -6.85 17.62 -14.19
CA LYS A 136 -8.03 16.77 -14.32
C LYS A 136 -7.63 15.30 -14.41
N ASN A 137 -6.66 14.98 -15.26
CA ASN A 137 -6.14 13.61 -15.38
C ASN A 137 -5.56 13.12 -14.06
N LEU A 138 -4.76 13.94 -13.35
CA LEU A 138 -4.20 13.56 -12.04
C LEU A 138 -5.30 13.32 -10.99
N LEU A 139 -6.32 14.19 -10.95
CA LEU A 139 -7.46 14.06 -10.05
C LEU A 139 -8.18 12.72 -10.25
N GLU A 140 -8.40 12.30 -11.49
CA GLU A 140 -9.09 11.03 -11.79
C GLU A 140 -8.32 9.80 -11.26
N TYR A 141 -6.98 9.83 -11.24
CA TYR A 141 -6.18 8.77 -10.59
C TYR A 141 -6.28 8.86 -9.05
N ASP A 142 -6.24 10.08 -8.51
CA ASP A 142 -6.30 10.30 -7.07
C ASP A 142 -7.68 9.97 -6.48
N GLU A 143 -8.78 10.13 -7.23
CA GLU A 143 -10.15 9.76 -6.83
C GLU A 143 -10.26 8.28 -6.43
N VAL A 144 -9.61 7.37 -7.18
CA VAL A 144 -9.59 5.94 -6.85
C VAL A 144 -8.93 5.70 -5.49
N MET A 145 -7.79 6.36 -5.26
CA MET A 145 -7.06 6.25 -4.00
C MET A 145 -7.81 6.88 -2.83
N ASP A 146 -8.51 7.98 -3.05
CA ASP A 146 -9.29 8.66 -2.02
C ASP A 146 -10.46 7.80 -1.53
N GLU A 147 -11.19 7.15 -2.46
CA GLU A 147 -12.26 6.23 -2.09
C GLU A 147 -11.74 5.00 -1.32
N GLN A 148 -10.62 4.43 -1.75
CA GLN A 148 -9.97 3.33 -1.03
C GLN A 148 -9.52 3.77 0.38
N ARG A 149 -8.92 4.96 0.49
CA ARG A 149 -8.48 5.55 1.76
C ARG A 149 -9.66 5.76 2.71
N LYS A 150 -10.77 6.34 2.24
CA LYS A 150 -11.97 6.53 3.06
C LYS A 150 -12.46 5.22 3.65
N ARG A 151 -12.48 4.14 2.86
CA ARG A 151 -12.91 2.82 3.33
C ARG A 151 -11.95 2.24 4.37
N VAL A 152 -10.63 2.30 4.13
CA VAL A 152 -9.61 1.80 5.07
C VAL A 152 -9.60 2.60 6.36
N TYR A 153 -9.57 3.93 6.28
CA TYR A 153 -9.54 4.80 7.45
C TYR A 153 -10.88 4.78 8.20
N GLY A 154 -12.02 4.63 7.51
CA GLY A 154 -13.30 4.40 8.16
C GLY A 154 -13.31 3.11 8.99
N PHE A 155 -12.79 2.01 8.43
CA PHE A 155 -12.64 0.75 9.17
C PHE A 155 -11.64 0.86 10.33
N ARG A 156 -10.49 1.52 10.10
CA ARG A 156 -9.49 1.79 11.14
C ARG A 156 -10.05 2.62 12.29
N GLN A 157 -10.79 3.68 11.97
CA GLN A 157 -11.36 4.58 12.97
C GLN A 157 -12.37 3.86 13.85
N ARG A 158 -13.23 3.01 13.27
CA ARG A 158 -14.16 2.19 14.04
C ARG A 158 -13.45 1.32 15.09
N ILE A 159 -12.29 0.75 14.75
CA ILE A 159 -11.48 -0.04 15.71
C ILE A 159 -10.93 0.86 16.83
N LEU A 160 -10.49 2.08 16.50
CA LEU A 160 -9.97 3.05 17.47
C LEU A 160 -11.07 3.60 18.40
N ASP A 161 -12.27 3.81 17.87
CA ASP A 161 -13.45 4.27 18.61
C ASP A 161 -14.01 3.22 19.58
N GLY A 162 -13.46 2.00 19.55
CA GLY A 162 -13.83 0.93 20.47
C GLY A 162 -14.98 0.05 20.00
N GLU A 163 -15.22 -0.05 18.69
CA GLU A 163 -16.14 -1.06 18.15
C GLU A 163 -15.71 -2.47 18.63
N PRO A 164 -16.65 -3.37 18.99
CA PRO A 164 -16.32 -4.70 19.47
C PRO A 164 -15.47 -5.51 18.47
N CYS A 165 -14.15 -5.56 18.69
CA CYS A 165 -13.22 -6.23 17.79
C CYS A 165 -13.52 -7.72 17.62
N ARG A 166 -14.01 -8.37 18.69
CA ARG A 166 -14.58 -9.72 18.64
C ARG A 166 -15.58 -9.92 17.51
N SER A 167 -16.58 -9.06 17.37
CA SER A 167 -17.60 -9.24 16.33
C SER A 167 -17.01 -9.05 14.94
N ILE A 168 -16.11 -8.07 14.77
CA ILE A 168 -15.39 -7.86 13.51
C ILE A 168 -14.63 -9.12 13.11
N ILE A 169 -13.90 -9.74 14.04
CA ILE A 169 -13.12 -10.96 13.77
C ILE A 169 -14.04 -12.14 13.48
N LEU A 170 -15.13 -12.34 14.24
CA LEU A 170 -16.08 -13.41 13.97
C LEU A 170 -16.78 -13.23 12.61
N ASP A 171 -17.06 -12.00 12.19
CA ASP A 171 -17.58 -11.72 10.85
C ASP A 171 -16.55 -12.05 9.75
N MET A 172 -15.25 -11.82 9.99
CA MET A 172 -14.16 -12.25 9.09
C MET A 172 -14.11 -13.77 8.96
N VAL A 173 -14.28 -14.47 10.08
CA VAL A 173 -14.32 -15.94 10.13
C VAL A 173 -15.53 -16.47 9.37
N ASP A 174 -16.73 -15.93 9.62
CA ASP A 174 -17.95 -16.36 8.93
C ASP A 174 -17.86 -16.13 7.41
N ARG A 175 -17.28 -15.00 6.96
CA ARG A 175 -17.02 -14.77 5.52
C ARG A 175 -16.09 -15.81 4.92
N GLN A 176 -15.01 -16.17 5.61
CA GLN A 176 -14.08 -17.19 5.15
C GLN A 176 -14.72 -18.57 5.09
N ILE A 177 -15.53 -18.93 6.08
CA ILE A 177 -16.28 -20.19 6.09
C ILE A 177 -17.24 -20.20 4.90
N ASP A 178 -17.99 -19.13 4.69
CA ASP A 178 -18.94 -19.03 3.58
C ASP A 178 -18.26 -19.22 2.22
N GLN A 179 -17.14 -18.53 2.00
CA GLN A 179 -16.38 -18.59 0.76
C GLN A 179 -15.71 -19.95 0.54
N ASN A 180 -14.93 -20.44 1.51
CA ASN A 180 -14.11 -21.64 1.35
C ASN A 180 -14.97 -22.90 1.32
N ILE A 181 -15.91 -23.05 2.27
CA ILE A 181 -16.82 -24.21 2.28
C ILE A 181 -17.73 -24.17 1.06
N GLY A 182 -18.19 -22.98 0.65
CA GLY A 182 -18.95 -22.82 -0.59
C GLY A 182 -18.18 -23.32 -1.81
N THR A 183 -16.88 -23.00 -1.88
CA THR A 183 -15.99 -23.46 -2.95
C THR A 183 -15.77 -24.97 -2.91
N PHE A 184 -15.43 -25.54 -1.75
CA PHE A 184 -15.08 -26.96 -1.65
C PHE A 184 -16.27 -27.89 -1.89
N LEU A 185 -17.46 -27.48 -1.45
CA LEU A 185 -18.69 -28.26 -1.62
C LEU A 185 -19.42 -27.92 -2.93
N ASP A 186 -18.85 -27.07 -3.77
CA ASP A 186 -19.35 -26.86 -5.12
C ASP A 186 -19.17 -28.13 -5.95
N ARG A 187 -20.18 -28.45 -6.78
CA ARG A 187 -20.17 -29.65 -7.63
C ARG A 187 -18.97 -29.69 -8.57
N ASP A 188 -18.48 -28.52 -8.98
CA ASP A 188 -17.43 -28.39 -9.97
C ASP A 188 -16.03 -28.31 -9.33
N TYR A 189 -15.94 -28.29 -8.00
CA TYR A 189 -14.66 -28.17 -7.30
C TYR A 189 -13.68 -29.30 -7.64
N GLY A 190 -14.15 -30.55 -7.62
CA GLY A 190 -13.35 -31.72 -8.00
C GLY A 190 -12.87 -31.66 -9.46
N PRO A 191 -13.77 -31.53 -10.45
CA PRO A 191 -13.42 -31.36 -11.85
C PRO A 191 -12.48 -30.16 -12.14
N GLN A 192 -12.70 -29.01 -11.51
CA GLN A 192 -11.82 -27.84 -11.65
C GLN A 192 -10.43 -28.08 -11.05
N THR A 193 -10.38 -28.75 -9.89
CA THR A 193 -9.11 -29.12 -9.25
C THR A 193 -8.33 -30.11 -10.11
N TYR A 194 -9.03 -31.12 -10.66
CA TYR A 194 -8.45 -32.08 -11.60
C TYR A 194 -7.87 -31.37 -12.82
N ALA A 195 -8.66 -30.52 -13.48
CA ALA A 195 -8.22 -29.80 -14.68
C ALA A 195 -7.00 -28.91 -14.40
N THR A 196 -7.02 -28.15 -13.31
CA THR A 196 -5.89 -27.29 -12.91
C THR A 196 -4.62 -28.11 -12.65
N TRP A 197 -4.75 -29.23 -11.94
CA TRP A 197 -3.63 -30.12 -11.66
C TRP A 197 -3.09 -30.79 -12.94
N ALA A 198 -3.98 -31.35 -13.77
CA ALA A 198 -3.63 -32.02 -15.02
C ALA A 198 -3.01 -31.04 -16.03
N SER A 199 -3.51 -29.80 -16.10
CA SER A 199 -2.93 -28.70 -16.87
C SER A 199 -1.46 -28.48 -16.53
N GLY A 200 -1.13 -28.49 -15.23
CA GLY A 200 0.24 -28.35 -14.75
C GLY A 200 1.14 -29.55 -15.11
N GLN A 201 0.61 -30.77 -15.09
CA GLN A 201 1.37 -31.97 -15.49
C GLN A 201 1.63 -32.02 -16.99
N LEU A 202 0.62 -31.65 -17.78
CA LEU A 202 0.61 -31.77 -19.23
C LEU A 202 1.11 -30.52 -19.96
N SER A 203 1.41 -29.43 -19.24
CA SER A 203 1.77 -28.12 -19.81
C SER A 203 0.73 -27.59 -20.82
N CYS A 204 -0.56 -27.76 -20.52
CA CYS A 204 -1.68 -27.39 -21.40
C CYS A 204 -2.82 -26.71 -20.61
N GLU A 205 -3.78 -26.11 -21.32
CA GLU A 205 -4.94 -25.47 -20.69
C GLU A 205 -6.16 -26.39 -20.76
N LEU A 206 -6.71 -26.77 -19.61
CA LEU A 206 -7.85 -27.67 -19.50
C LEU A 206 -9.00 -26.97 -18.77
N ASP A 207 -10.23 -27.12 -19.27
CA ASP A 207 -11.43 -26.60 -18.61
C ASP A 207 -11.99 -27.65 -17.64
N GLY A 208 -12.21 -27.28 -16.38
CA GLY A 208 -12.87 -28.13 -15.39
C GLY A 208 -14.27 -28.61 -15.79
N ASN A 209 -14.98 -27.83 -16.60
CA ASN A 209 -16.32 -28.19 -17.10
C ASN A 209 -16.31 -29.50 -17.91
N ASP A 210 -15.21 -29.79 -18.58
CA ASP A 210 -15.06 -30.98 -19.43
C ASP A 210 -14.98 -32.27 -18.61
N TYR A 211 -14.66 -32.21 -17.32
CA TYR A 211 -14.42 -33.39 -16.47
C TYR A 211 -15.59 -33.73 -15.54
N ARG A 212 -16.73 -33.06 -15.69
CA ARG A 212 -17.90 -33.28 -14.83
C ARG A 212 -18.46 -34.70 -15.01
N GLY A 213 -18.49 -35.45 -13.91
CA GLY A 213 -19.11 -36.78 -13.86
C GLY A 213 -18.37 -37.87 -14.63
N MET A 214 -17.13 -37.62 -15.05
CA MET A 214 -16.28 -38.62 -15.71
C MET A 214 -15.65 -39.57 -14.71
N SER A 215 -15.39 -40.81 -15.14
CA SER A 215 -14.50 -41.70 -14.38
C SER A 215 -13.05 -41.20 -14.45
N PRO A 216 -12.17 -41.58 -13.49
CA PRO A 216 -10.75 -41.25 -13.55
C PRO A 216 -10.09 -41.64 -14.88
N GLU A 217 -10.42 -42.81 -15.42
CA GLU A 217 -9.87 -43.31 -16.68
C GLU A 217 -10.39 -42.53 -17.90
N GLU A 218 -11.65 -42.09 -17.87
CA GLU A 218 -12.22 -41.23 -18.91
C GLU A 218 -11.59 -39.84 -18.89
N ALA A 219 -11.42 -39.27 -17.70
CA ALA A 219 -10.80 -37.97 -17.50
C ALA A 219 -9.34 -37.97 -17.95
N GLU A 220 -8.57 -39.00 -17.61
CA GLU A 220 -7.17 -39.16 -18.06
C GLU A 220 -7.08 -39.22 -19.59
N ARG A 221 -7.87 -40.07 -20.24
CA ARG A 221 -7.90 -40.14 -21.71
C ARG A 221 -8.27 -38.79 -22.32
N ARG A 222 -9.28 -38.12 -21.77
CA ARG A 222 -9.75 -36.82 -22.25
C ARG A 222 -8.66 -35.74 -22.13
N ALA A 223 -7.97 -35.68 -20.99
CA ALA A 223 -6.90 -34.72 -20.74
C ALA A 223 -5.70 -34.95 -21.65
N VAL A 224 -5.31 -36.21 -21.85
CA VAL A 224 -4.23 -36.59 -22.79
C VAL A 224 -4.61 -36.23 -24.22
N ASP A 225 -5.81 -36.57 -24.68
CA ASP A 225 -6.29 -36.28 -26.05
C ASP A 225 -6.38 -34.77 -26.31
N GLU A 226 -6.79 -33.97 -25.32
CA GLU A 226 -6.80 -32.52 -25.41
C GLU A 226 -5.38 -31.94 -25.44
N SER A 227 -4.48 -32.42 -24.58
CA SER A 227 -3.08 -31.98 -24.56
C SER A 227 -2.37 -32.30 -25.88
N VAL A 228 -2.60 -33.47 -26.46
CA VAL A 228 -2.05 -33.82 -27.78
C VAL A 228 -2.54 -32.85 -28.85
N ARG A 229 -3.85 -32.57 -28.91
CA ARG A 229 -4.41 -31.60 -29.87
C ARG A 229 -3.84 -30.19 -29.69
N GLN A 230 -3.71 -29.71 -28.45
CA GLN A 230 -3.11 -28.40 -28.19
C GLN A 230 -1.61 -28.38 -28.52
N SER A 231 -0.89 -29.47 -28.30
CA SER A 231 0.53 -29.56 -28.65
C SER A 231 0.77 -29.41 -30.14
N GLU A 232 -0.14 -29.91 -30.98
CA GLU A 232 -0.06 -29.79 -32.44
C GLU A 232 -0.13 -28.32 -32.88
N ALA A 233 -1.08 -27.56 -32.31
CA ALA A 233 -1.20 -26.12 -32.56
C ALA A 233 0.01 -25.34 -32.01
N GLN A 234 0.44 -25.64 -30.78
CA GLN A 234 1.58 -24.98 -30.14
C GLN A 234 2.90 -25.21 -30.88
N VAL A 235 3.14 -26.42 -31.40
CA VAL A 235 4.31 -26.71 -32.23
C VAL A 235 4.24 -25.93 -33.53
N PHE A 236 3.07 -25.88 -34.19
CA PHE A 236 2.91 -25.13 -35.43
C PHE A 236 3.19 -23.63 -35.22
N GLU A 237 2.59 -23.02 -34.21
CA GLU A 237 2.83 -21.61 -33.85
C GLU A 237 4.30 -21.34 -33.53
N ALA A 238 4.94 -22.19 -32.72
CA ALA A 238 6.35 -22.04 -32.39
C ALA A 238 7.25 -22.19 -33.62
N VAL A 239 6.92 -23.08 -34.55
CA VAL A 239 7.67 -23.24 -35.80
C VAL A 239 7.51 -22.00 -36.69
N GLU A 240 6.31 -21.45 -36.84
CA GLU A 240 6.10 -20.21 -37.62
C GLU A 240 6.78 -18.99 -36.97
N GLU A 241 6.77 -18.88 -35.64
CA GLU A 241 7.41 -17.78 -34.91
C GLU A 241 8.95 -17.84 -35.00
N ASN A 242 9.53 -19.04 -34.89
CA ASN A 242 10.99 -19.20 -34.84
C ASN A 242 11.62 -19.47 -36.21
N LEU A 243 10.85 -20.03 -37.14
CA LEU A 243 11.28 -20.39 -38.49
C LEU A 243 10.25 -19.88 -39.52
N PRO A 244 10.06 -18.56 -39.65
CA PRO A 244 9.07 -18.00 -40.56
C PRO A 244 9.35 -18.38 -42.02
N ALA A 245 8.33 -18.87 -42.72
CA ALA A 245 8.46 -19.39 -44.10
C ALA A 245 8.75 -18.29 -45.15
N GLY A 246 8.55 -17.02 -44.81
CA GLY A 246 8.74 -15.87 -45.69
C GLY A 246 10.07 -15.11 -45.51
N GLU A 247 10.91 -15.55 -44.58
CA GLU A 247 12.21 -14.94 -44.27
C GLU A 247 13.37 -15.85 -44.67
N ASP A 248 14.57 -15.27 -44.75
CA ASP A 248 15.78 -16.01 -45.11
C ASP A 248 16.20 -16.98 -43.98
N GLU A 249 16.85 -18.09 -44.34
CA GLU A 249 17.29 -19.13 -43.38
C GLU A 249 18.24 -18.58 -42.30
N ASP A 250 18.89 -17.46 -42.57
CA ASP A 250 19.81 -16.73 -41.70
C ASP A 250 19.11 -16.21 -40.43
N GLU A 251 17.82 -15.89 -40.55
CA GLU A 251 16.99 -15.30 -39.49
C GLU A 251 16.33 -16.38 -38.60
N TRP A 252 16.41 -17.65 -39.01
CA TRP A 252 15.80 -18.78 -38.31
C TRP A 252 16.46 -19.09 -36.96
N ASN A 253 15.62 -19.16 -35.92
CA ASN A 253 16.06 -19.42 -34.56
C ASN A 253 15.80 -20.87 -34.10
N TRP A 254 16.61 -21.80 -34.60
CA TRP A 254 16.54 -23.22 -34.25
C TRP A 254 16.79 -23.52 -32.76
N SER A 255 17.61 -22.72 -32.09
CA SER A 255 17.94 -22.94 -30.68
C SER A 255 16.77 -22.56 -29.77
N ALA A 256 16.03 -21.50 -30.11
CA ALA A 256 14.80 -21.12 -29.42
C ALA A 256 13.70 -22.17 -29.62
N LEU A 257 13.49 -22.68 -30.83
CA LEU A 257 12.53 -23.76 -31.09
C LEU A 257 12.87 -25.04 -30.30
N ALA A 258 14.16 -25.43 -30.26
CA ALA A 258 14.60 -26.56 -29.45
C ALA A 258 14.38 -26.30 -27.95
N SER A 259 14.67 -25.09 -27.47
CA SER A 259 14.46 -24.69 -26.08
C SER A 259 12.98 -24.76 -25.69
N PHE A 260 12.10 -24.22 -26.53
CA PHE A 260 10.64 -24.31 -26.35
C PHE A 260 10.17 -25.75 -26.14
N ALA A 261 10.54 -26.65 -27.06
CA ALA A 261 10.10 -28.04 -27.01
C ALA A 261 10.70 -28.79 -25.81
N ASN A 262 11.97 -28.52 -25.47
CA ASN A 262 12.64 -29.11 -24.31
C ASN A 262 12.04 -28.63 -22.97
N VAL A 263 11.70 -27.34 -22.85
CA VAL A 263 11.10 -26.81 -21.61
C VAL A 263 9.69 -27.36 -21.41
N ARG A 264 8.89 -27.40 -22.48
CA ARG A 264 7.46 -27.73 -22.37
C ARG A 264 7.19 -29.22 -22.18
N TRP A 265 7.89 -30.07 -22.92
CA TRP A 265 7.68 -31.53 -22.94
C TRP A 265 8.89 -32.33 -22.47
N LYS A 266 9.90 -31.67 -21.89
CA LYS A 266 11.15 -32.33 -21.41
C LYS A 266 11.83 -33.15 -22.49
N LEU A 267 11.74 -32.69 -23.74
CA LEU A 267 12.44 -33.31 -24.86
C LEU A 267 13.96 -33.11 -24.71
N SER A 268 14.72 -33.91 -25.45
CA SER A 268 16.18 -33.83 -25.52
C SER A 268 16.65 -33.55 -26.95
N VAL A 269 16.05 -32.53 -27.59
CA VAL A 269 16.41 -32.10 -28.95
C VAL A 269 17.37 -30.91 -28.89
N ASN A 270 18.29 -30.82 -29.84
CA ASN A 270 19.17 -29.66 -30.01
C ASN A 270 18.98 -29.05 -31.41
N ASP A 271 19.58 -27.87 -31.63
CA ASP A 271 19.48 -27.15 -32.90
C ASP A 271 19.95 -27.99 -34.09
N ARG A 272 21.01 -28.78 -33.92
CA ARG A 272 21.56 -29.67 -34.95
C ARG A 272 20.60 -30.79 -35.32
N ASP A 273 19.89 -31.36 -34.35
CA ASP A 273 18.88 -32.39 -34.59
C ASP A 273 17.72 -31.84 -35.41
N LEU A 274 17.23 -30.64 -35.06
CA LEU A 274 16.13 -29.99 -35.79
C LEU A 274 16.53 -29.55 -37.19
N LYS A 275 17.74 -28.98 -37.36
CA LYS A 275 18.29 -28.63 -38.67
C LYS A 275 18.44 -29.85 -39.59
N ARG A 276 18.77 -31.02 -39.04
CA ARG A 276 18.88 -32.26 -39.81
C ARG A 276 17.52 -32.75 -40.32
N VAL A 277 16.46 -32.53 -39.56
CA VAL A 277 15.08 -32.83 -39.99
C VAL A 277 14.65 -31.84 -41.08
N GLY A 278 15.00 -30.56 -40.92
CA GLY A 278 14.67 -29.51 -41.88
C GLY A 278 13.29 -28.90 -41.64
N ARG A 279 13.08 -27.69 -42.16
CA ARG A 279 11.92 -26.85 -41.83
C ARG A 279 10.57 -27.45 -42.21
N ASN A 280 10.52 -28.20 -43.29
CA ASN A 280 9.26 -28.77 -43.79
C ASN A 280 8.73 -29.89 -42.87
N ASP A 281 9.65 -30.65 -42.25
CA ASP A 281 9.32 -31.85 -41.49
C ASP A 281 9.50 -31.66 -39.97
N VAL A 282 10.09 -30.54 -39.52
CA VAL A 282 10.37 -30.29 -38.10
C VAL A 282 9.09 -30.22 -37.25
N ALA A 283 7.99 -29.71 -37.81
CA ALA A 283 6.72 -29.65 -37.11
C ALA A 283 6.19 -31.06 -36.80
N GLU A 284 6.14 -31.94 -37.81
CA GLU A 284 5.71 -33.33 -37.65
C GLU A 284 6.64 -34.08 -36.68
N PHE A 285 7.96 -33.92 -36.82
CA PHE A 285 8.95 -34.52 -35.92
C PHE A 285 8.77 -34.10 -34.45
N LEU A 286 8.50 -32.81 -34.20
CA LEU A 286 8.26 -32.30 -32.85
C LEU A 286 6.89 -32.75 -32.32
N GLN A 287 5.86 -32.79 -33.16
CA GLN A 287 4.51 -33.26 -32.80
C GLN A 287 4.52 -34.73 -32.37
N GLU A 288 5.20 -35.62 -33.12
CA GLU A 288 5.34 -37.02 -32.74
C GLU A 288 6.04 -37.18 -31.39
N ARG A 289 7.13 -36.45 -31.18
CA ARG A 289 7.87 -36.51 -29.91
C ARG A 289 7.10 -35.92 -28.74
N ALA A 290 6.37 -34.83 -28.96
CA ALA A 290 5.49 -34.24 -27.95
C ALA A 290 4.37 -35.22 -27.58
N ARG A 291 3.73 -35.86 -28.56
CA ARG A 291 2.71 -36.89 -28.36
C ARG A 291 3.24 -38.06 -27.52
N ASP A 292 4.41 -38.59 -27.88
CA ASP A 292 5.07 -39.67 -27.12
C ASP A 292 5.41 -39.25 -25.69
N ALA A 293 5.85 -38.01 -25.49
CA ALA A 293 6.16 -37.48 -24.16
C ALA A 293 4.89 -37.33 -23.32
N ILE A 294 3.81 -36.78 -23.91
CA ILE A 294 2.52 -36.59 -23.26
C ILE A 294 1.91 -37.94 -22.83
N GLN A 295 1.93 -38.94 -23.71
CA GLN A 295 1.38 -40.27 -23.42
C GLN A 295 2.11 -41.03 -22.30
N ARG A 296 3.34 -40.63 -21.96
CA ARG A 296 4.12 -41.22 -20.86
C ARG A 296 3.82 -40.58 -19.50
N ILE A 297 3.09 -39.47 -19.47
CA ILE A 297 2.74 -38.78 -18.23
C ILE A 297 1.65 -39.59 -17.54
N ASP A 298 1.93 -40.02 -16.31
CA ASP A 298 0.98 -40.74 -15.47
C ASP A 298 0.04 -39.74 -14.78
N LEU A 299 -1.26 -39.83 -15.07
CA LEU A 299 -2.29 -38.99 -14.44
C LEU A 299 -3.14 -39.74 -13.41
N SER A 300 -2.76 -40.97 -13.05
CA SER A 300 -3.54 -41.83 -12.16
C SER A 300 -3.81 -41.21 -10.78
N GLU A 301 -2.87 -40.42 -10.25
CA GLU A 301 -3.06 -39.67 -8.99
C GLU A 301 -4.24 -38.68 -9.05
N GLY A 302 -4.60 -38.21 -10.25
CA GLY A 302 -5.68 -37.25 -10.47
C GLY A 302 -7.06 -37.81 -10.13
N GLY A 303 -7.23 -39.14 -10.17
CA GLY A 303 -8.50 -39.79 -9.86
C GLY A 303 -9.07 -39.43 -8.49
N ARG A 304 -8.21 -39.10 -7.52
CA ARG A 304 -8.63 -38.67 -6.17
C ARG A 304 -9.49 -37.40 -6.18
N PHE A 305 -9.28 -36.50 -7.14
CA PHE A 305 -10.00 -35.23 -7.26
C PHE A 305 -11.43 -35.41 -7.78
N LEU A 306 -11.67 -36.49 -8.52
CA LEU A 306 -12.97 -36.80 -9.14
C LEU A 306 -13.85 -37.70 -8.26
N THR A 307 -13.35 -38.08 -7.07
CA THR A 307 -14.16 -38.82 -6.09
C THR A 307 -15.27 -37.94 -5.53
N GLY A 308 -16.46 -38.50 -5.31
CA GLY A 308 -17.60 -37.76 -4.76
C GLY A 308 -17.34 -37.17 -3.36
N GLU A 309 -16.40 -37.76 -2.62
CA GLU A 309 -16.01 -37.32 -1.29
C GLU A 309 -14.91 -36.25 -1.28
N PHE A 310 -14.29 -35.95 -2.43
CA PHE A 310 -13.14 -35.03 -2.50
C PHE A 310 -13.46 -33.66 -1.92
N GLY A 311 -14.58 -33.07 -2.33
CA GLY A 311 -15.01 -31.76 -1.84
C GLY A 311 -15.21 -31.74 -0.32
N LEU A 312 -15.86 -32.78 0.22
CA LEU A 312 -16.05 -32.92 1.66
C LEU A 312 -14.73 -33.10 2.40
N ARG A 313 -13.83 -33.96 1.91
CA ARG A 313 -12.50 -34.16 2.51
C ARG A 313 -11.68 -32.87 2.53
N SER A 314 -11.74 -32.08 1.46
CA SER A 314 -11.09 -30.77 1.38
C SER A 314 -11.70 -29.78 2.37
N ALA A 315 -13.03 -29.76 2.51
CA ALA A 315 -13.72 -28.93 3.50
C ALA A 315 -13.35 -29.30 4.95
N CYS A 316 -13.29 -30.59 5.27
CA CYS A 316 -12.84 -31.10 6.57
C CYS A 316 -11.38 -30.76 6.83
N GLY A 317 -10.49 -31.04 5.87
CA GLY A 317 -9.06 -30.77 5.99
C GLY A 317 -8.76 -29.28 6.15
N TRP A 318 -9.48 -28.41 5.42
CA TRP A 318 -9.38 -26.97 5.59
C TRP A 318 -9.87 -26.52 6.97
N THR A 319 -10.98 -27.07 7.46
CA THR A 319 -11.53 -26.75 8.78
C THR A 319 -10.54 -27.09 9.89
N GLU A 320 -9.94 -28.29 9.83
CA GLU A 320 -8.93 -28.73 10.78
C GLU A 320 -7.66 -27.87 10.68
N TRP A 321 -7.16 -27.63 9.48
CA TRP A 321 -5.97 -26.79 9.27
C TRP A 321 -6.19 -25.33 9.73
N ARG A 322 -7.39 -24.78 9.50
CA ARG A 322 -7.70 -23.38 9.82
C ARG A 322 -7.95 -23.18 11.32
N PHE A 323 -8.76 -24.03 11.94
CA PHE A 323 -9.23 -23.84 13.31
C PHE A 323 -8.58 -24.80 14.32
N GLY A 324 -7.75 -25.74 13.88
CA GLY A 324 -7.07 -26.71 14.73
C GLY A 324 -7.99 -27.76 15.35
N VAL A 325 -9.20 -27.96 14.79
CA VAL A 325 -10.18 -28.93 15.31
C VAL A 325 -10.70 -29.83 14.20
N PRO A 326 -10.47 -31.16 14.29
CA PRO A 326 -11.04 -32.10 13.35
C PRO A 326 -12.55 -32.26 13.58
N LEU A 327 -13.29 -32.46 12.50
CA LEU A 327 -14.71 -32.82 12.55
C LEU A 327 -14.83 -34.33 12.78
N ASN A 328 -15.66 -34.75 13.74
CA ASN A 328 -15.83 -36.17 14.03
C ASN A 328 -16.90 -36.83 13.12
N GLU A 329 -16.86 -38.17 13.02
CA GLU A 329 -17.76 -38.94 12.16
C GLU A 329 -19.25 -38.73 12.50
N HIS A 330 -19.58 -38.55 13.78
CA HIS A 330 -20.96 -38.29 14.20
C HIS A 330 -21.48 -36.93 13.75
N GLU A 331 -20.63 -35.91 13.78
CA GLU A 331 -20.94 -34.56 13.31
C GLU A 331 -21.13 -34.55 11.80
N LEU A 332 -20.30 -35.28 11.05
CA LEU A 332 -20.42 -35.43 9.60
C LEU A 332 -21.69 -36.19 9.20
N ALA A 333 -21.99 -37.29 9.88
CA ALA A 333 -23.21 -38.08 9.63
C ALA A 333 -24.50 -37.27 9.81
N ALA A 334 -24.49 -36.24 10.67
CA ALA A 334 -25.63 -35.35 10.86
C ALA A 334 -25.88 -34.45 9.63
N VAL A 335 -24.86 -34.15 8.84
CA VAL A 335 -24.90 -33.25 7.67
C VAL A 335 -25.05 -33.99 6.34
N GLU A 336 -24.81 -35.32 6.33
CA GLU A 336 -24.74 -36.16 5.12
C GLU A 336 -26.02 -36.92 4.77
N LYS A 337 -27.13 -36.73 5.50
CA LYS A 337 -28.33 -37.60 5.44
C LYS A 337 -28.87 -37.92 4.03
N ASN A 338 -28.71 -37.03 3.04
CA ASN A 338 -29.05 -37.24 1.62
C ASN A 338 -28.09 -36.44 0.71
N GLY A 339 -26.78 -36.54 0.96
CA GLY A 339 -25.77 -35.63 0.42
C GLY A 339 -25.47 -34.49 1.40
N VAL A 340 -24.36 -33.79 1.16
CA VAL A 340 -23.86 -32.76 2.08
C VAL A 340 -24.73 -31.51 1.98
N ASP A 341 -25.47 -31.19 3.04
CA ASP A 341 -26.13 -29.88 3.16
C ASP A 341 -25.07 -28.80 3.45
N VAL A 342 -24.77 -27.99 2.43
CA VAL A 342 -23.76 -26.93 2.49
C VAL A 342 -24.04 -25.92 3.60
N GLN A 343 -25.31 -25.57 3.84
CA GLN A 343 -25.66 -24.59 4.87
C GLN A 343 -25.51 -25.19 6.27
N ALA A 344 -25.96 -26.42 6.46
CA ALA A 344 -25.75 -27.13 7.72
C ALA A 344 -24.26 -27.36 8.00
N PHE A 345 -23.44 -27.63 6.97
CA PHE A 345 -21.99 -27.77 7.12
C PHE A 345 -21.33 -26.44 7.51
N LYS A 346 -21.69 -25.33 6.83
CA LYS A 346 -21.23 -23.99 7.19
C LYS A 346 -21.57 -23.66 8.65
N GLN A 347 -22.78 -23.97 9.10
CA GLN A 347 -23.20 -23.76 10.49
C GLN A 347 -22.43 -24.64 11.48
N LEU A 348 -22.12 -25.89 11.13
CA LEU A 348 -21.29 -26.78 11.93
C LEU A 348 -19.89 -26.19 12.11
N VAL A 349 -19.22 -25.82 11.01
CA VAL A 349 -17.89 -25.22 11.03
C VAL A 349 -17.90 -23.90 11.81
N SER A 350 -18.91 -23.07 11.59
CA SER A 350 -19.10 -21.78 12.28
C SER A 350 -19.24 -21.94 13.79
N ARG A 351 -19.92 -23.00 14.25
CA ARG A 351 -20.04 -23.33 15.67
C ARG A 351 -18.70 -23.80 16.23
N LYS A 352 -17.99 -24.69 15.53
CA LYS A 352 -16.66 -25.17 15.92
C LYS A 352 -15.65 -24.03 16.02
N ALA A 353 -15.63 -23.14 15.04
CA ALA A 353 -14.75 -21.97 15.04
C ALA A 353 -15.04 -21.06 16.25
N ARG A 354 -16.31 -20.89 16.64
CA ARG A 354 -16.71 -20.13 17.84
C ARG A 354 -16.30 -20.84 19.13
N GLU A 355 -16.51 -22.15 19.24
CA GLU A 355 -16.07 -22.95 20.40
C GLU A 355 -14.56 -22.84 20.62
N VAL A 356 -13.78 -22.87 19.53
CA VAL A 356 -12.33 -22.68 19.59
C VAL A 356 -11.99 -21.25 20.02
N TYR A 357 -12.66 -20.25 19.44
CA TYR A 357 -12.44 -18.85 19.81
C TYR A 357 -12.71 -18.62 21.30
N GLU A 358 -13.84 -19.11 21.83
CA GLU A 358 -14.19 -19.03 23.25
C GLU A 358 -13.16 -19.71 24.15
N ARG A 359 -12.65 -20.89 23.74
CA ARG A 359 -11.53 -21.52 24.44
C ARG A 359 -10.28 -20.63 24.45
N ARG A 360 -9.97 -19.96 23.33
CA ARG A 360 -8.85 -19.02 23.26
C ARG A 360 -9.07 -17.79 24.14
N GLU A 361 -10.29 -17.29 24.27
CA GLU A 361 -10.58 -16.19 25.20
C GLU A 361 -10.22 -16.54 26.64
N ILE A 362 -10.38 -17.80 27.02
CA ILE A 362 -10.03 -18.32 28.35
C ILE A 362 -8.50 -18.53 28.48
N GLU A 363 -7.87 -19.13 27.47
CA GLU A 363 -6.45 -19.49 27.52
C GLU A 363 -5.52 -18.28 27.33
N TYR A 364 -5.93 -17.29 26.55
CA TYR A 364 -5.08 -16.19 26.12
C TYR A 364 -4.58 -15.30 27.27
N PRO A 365 -5.43 -14.83 28.21
CA PRO A 365 -4.96 -14.08 29.38
C PRO A 365 -3.88 -14.84 30.17
N VAL A 366 -4.02 -16.16 30.29
CA VAL A 366 -3.05 -17.03 30.99
C VAL A 366 -1.72 -17.06 30.27
N LEU A 367 -1.72 -17.20 28.94
CA LEU A 367 -0.50 -17.15 28.13
C LEU A 367 0.22 -15.80 28.28
N VAL A 368 -0.53 -14.69 28.27
CA VAL A 368 0.02 -13.34 28.48
C VAL A 368 0.64 -13.20 29.87
N GLY A 369 -0.07 -13.65 30.91
CA GLY A 369 0.44 -13.64 32.28
C GLY A 369 1.74 -14.45 32.40
N LEU A 370 1.73 -15.70 31.93
CA LEU A 370 2.91 -16.57 31.98
C LEU A 370 4.09 -15.96 31.21
N SER A 371 3.86 -15.44 30.00
CA SER A 371 4.90 -14.80 29.19
C SER A 371 5.49 -13.57 29.90
N HIS A 372 4.65 -12.67 30.41
CA HIS A 372 5.07 -11.44 31.08
C HIS A 372 5.90 -11.68 32.36
N PHE A 373 5.54 -12.70 33.14
CA PHE A 373 6.24 -13.02 34.39
C PHE A 373 7.32 -14.10 34.23
N SER A 374 7.47 -14.66 33.03
CA SER A 374 8.59 -15.51 32.65
C SER A 374 9.73 -14.65 32.10
N GLY A 375 10.94 -14.82 32.62
CA GLY A 375 12.09 -14.02 32.19
C GLY A 375 13.41 -14.76 32.39
N ARG A 376 14.50 -14.18 31.87
CA ARG A 376 15.85 -14.67 32.20
C ARG A 376 16.25 -14.10 33.56
N LEU A 377 16.59 -14.99 34.49
CA LEU A 377 17.23 -14.66 35.74
C LEU A 377 18.68 -14.19 35.50
N PRO A 378 19.32 -13.53 36.48
CA PRO A 378 20.69 -13.03 36.36
C PRO A 378 21.75 -14.10 36.10
N ASP A 379 21.43 -15.38 36.34
CA ASP A 379 22.26 -16.56 36.09
C ASP A 379 22.08 -17.15 34.67
N GLY A 380 21.23 -16.54 33.84
CA GLY A 380 20.91 -17.01 32.49
C GLY A 380 19.84 -18.09 32.43
N SER A 381 19.34 -18.58 33.56
CA SER A 381 18.23 -19.54 33.61
C SER A 381 16.88 -18.84 33.37
N ARG A 382 15.88 -19.56 32.85
CA ARG A 382 14.50 -19.04 32.78
C ARG A 382 13.87 -19.20 34.16
N GLY A 383 13.47 -18.09 34.77
CA GLY A 383 12.77 -18.05 36.05
C GLY A 383 11.39 -17.42 35.92
N LEU A 384 10.49 -17.83 36.81
CA LEU A 384 9.14 -17.29 36.89
C LEU A 384 9.01 -16.42 38.14
N ASN A 385 8.60 -15.16 37.96
CA ASN A 385 8.20 -14.31 39.08
C ASN A 385 6.84 -14.75 39.63
N ARG A 386 6.85 -15.74 40.52
CA ARG A 386 5.64 -16.35 41.11
C ARG A 386 4.82 -15.36 41.94
N GLU A 387 5.48 -14.43 42.62
CA GLU A 387 4.82 -13.44 43.47
C GLU A 387 4.04 -12.43 42.60
N GLY A 388 4.69 -11.88 41.58
CA GLY A 388 4.04 -10.99 40.61
C GLY A 388 2.95 -11.68 39.80
N LEU A 389 3.16 -12.94 39.40
CA LEU A 389 2.14 -13.73 38.70
C LEU A 389 0.92 -14.00 39.59
N LEU A 390 1.10 -14.26 40.89
CA LEU A 390 0.01 -14.47 41.83
C LEU A 390 -0.82 -13.20 42.04
N GLU A 391 -0.16 -12.07 42.25
CA GLU A 391 -0.85 -10.77 42.38
C GLU A 391 -1.65 -10.44 41.13
N TRP A 392 -1.03 -10.58 39.95
CA TRP A 392 -1.69 -10.40 38.66
C TRP A 392 -2.88 -11.34 38.47
N ALA A 393 -2.71 -12.63 38.81
CA ALA A 393 -3.76 -13.64 38.65
C ALA A 393 -4.93 -13.41 39.61
N ARG A 394 -4.68 -12.91 40.82
CA ARG A 394 -5.73 -12.52 41.77
C ARG A 394 -6.53 -11.32 41.31
N GLU A 395 -5.85 -10.33 40.77
CA GLU A 395 -6.49 -9.12 40.27
C GLU A 395 -7.38 -9.41 39.05
N ARG A 396 -6.90 -10.25 38.12
CA ARG A 396 -7.51 -10.40 36.79
C ARG A 396 -8.28 -11.69 36.57
N LEU A 397 -7.84 -12.81 37.15
CA LEU A 397 -8.46 -14.13 36.95
C LEU A 397 -9.36 -14.49 38.12
N ASP A 398 -8.80 -14.67 39.31
CA ASP A 398 -9.54 -15.18 40.46
C ASP A 398 -9.00 -14.61 41.79
N PRO A 399 -9.74 -13.69 42.44
CA PRO A 399 -9.35 -13.11 43.72
C PRO A 399 -9.13 -14.14 44.83
N ALA A 400 -9.75 -15.32 44.73
CA ALA A 400 -9.63 -16.39 45.72
C ALA A 400 -8.41 -17.31 45.49
N LEU A 401 -7.56 -17.02 44.50
CA LEU A 401 -6.42 -17.87 44.17
C LEU A 401 -5.39 -17.89 45.32
N GLU A 402 -5.08 -19.09 45.84
CA GLU A 402 -4.08 -19.26 46.90
C GLU A 402 -2.65 -19.35 46.36
N ALA A 403 -1.66 -18.96 47.16
CA ALA A 403 -0.25 -19.07 46.79
C ALA A 403 0.20 -20.53 46.56
N SER A 404 -0.44 -21.48 47.24
CA SER A 404 -0.28 -22.92 47.07
C SER A 404 -0.60 -23.38 45.64
N ALA A 405 -1.51 -22.69 44.93
CA ALA A 405 -1.92 -23.02 43.58
C ALA A 405 -0.81 -22.77 42.54
N LEU A 406 0.17 -21.90 42.83
CA LEU A 406 1.33 -21.61 41.98
C LEU A 406 2.61 -22.32 42.47
N ALA A 407 2.48 -23.28 43.39
CA ALA A 407 3.63 -23.97 43.97
C ALA A 407 4.29 -24.96 43.00
N SER A 408 3.52 -25.51 42.04
CA SER A 408 4.02 -26.54 41.11
C SER A 408 5.22 -26.04 40.31
N THR A 409 6.22 -26.91 40.16
CA THR A 409 7.38 -26.71 39.29
C THR A 409 7.10 -27.11 37.85
N ASP A 410 6.00 -27.82 37.61
CA ASP A 410 5.54 -28.16 36.27
C ASP A 410 4.76 -26.98 35.66
N LEU A 411 5.22 -26.50 34.51
CA LEU A 411 4.59 -25.39 33.79
C LEU A 411 3.22 -25.77 33.24
N ASP A 412 2.99 -27.04 32.90
CA ASP A 412 1.73 -27.50 32.35
C ASP A 412 0.65 -27.58 33.45
N GLU A 413 1.00 -28.07 34.63
CA GLU A 413 0.11 -28.05 35.81
C GLU A 413 -0.20 -26.62 36.26
N LEU A 414 0.80 -25.74 36.26
CA LEU A 414 0.63 -24.33 36.56
C LEU A 414 -0.31 -23.66 35.54
N ARG A 415 -0.09 -23.92 34.25
CA ARG A 415 -0.95 -23.41 33.17
C ARG A 415 -2.38 -23.90 33.33
N ALA A 416 -2.60 -25.20 33.57
CA ALA A 416 -3.93 -25.77 33.79
C ALA A 416 -4.66 -25.13 34.98
N THR A 417 -3.92 -24.84 36.05
CA THR A 417 -4.46 -24.17 37.25
C THR A 417 -4.92 -22.75 36.93
N LEU A 418 -4.09 -21.98 36.21
CA LEU A 418 -4.44 -20.62 35.79
C LEU A 418 -5.57 -20.59 34.75
N VAL A 419 -5.60 -21.56 33.82
CA VAL A 419 -6.71 -21.73 32.86
C VAL A 419 -8.02 -22.01 33.59
N SER A 420 -8.00 -22.85 34.62
CA SER A 420 -9.18 -23.12 35.45
C SER A 420 -9.67 -21.86 36.19
N ALA A 421 -8.75 -21.00 36.65
CA ALA A 421 -9.08 -19.70 37.23
C ALA A 421 -9.67 -18.74 36.19
N SER A 422 -9.05 -18.66 35.01
CA SER A 422 -9.54 -17.88 33.87
C SER A 422 -10.94 -18.32 33.42
N GLN A 423 -11.21 -19.63 33.39
CA GLN A 423 -12.52 -20.16 33.03
C GLN A 423 -13.61 -19.74 34.02
N ARG A 424 -13.30 -19.71 35.33
CA ARG A 424 -14.23 -19.20 36.35
C ARG A 424 -14.51 -17.71 36.16
N ARG A 425 -13.50 -16.92 35.79
CA ARG A 425 -13.67 -15.50 35.44
C ARG A 425 -14.58 -15.32 34.24
N HIS A 426 -14.31 -16.07 33.18
CA HIS A 426 -15.04 -15.99 31.91
C HIS A 426 -16.52 -16.37 32.04
N ALA A 427 -16.85 -17.27 32.98
CA ALA A 427 -18.22 -17.62 33.29
C ALA A 427 -19.02 -16.50 34.01
N GLN A 428 -18.37 -15.44 34.48
CA GLN A 428 -19.05 -14.34 35.16
C GLN A 428 -19.65 -13.34 34.17
N PRO A 429 -20.85 -12.77 34.43
CA PRO A 429 -21.49 -11.80 33.54
C PRO A 429 -20.72 -10.50 33.32
N ASP A 430 -19.80 -10.15 34.23
CA ASP A 430 -18.98 -8.93 34.21
C ASP A 430 -17.56 -9.19 33.71
N ASP A 431 -17.36 -10.18 32.83
CA ASP A 431 -16.06 -10.42 32.21
C ASP A 431 -15.69 -9.29 31.24
N SER A 432 -14.70 -8.49 31.63
CA SER A 432 -14.22 -7.38 30.82
C SER A 432 -13.43 -7.84 29.60
N ARG A 433 -12.88 -9.06 29.58
CA ARG A 433 -12.06 -9.62 28.49
C ARG A 433 -10.93 -8.67 28.06
N ASP A 434 -10.34 -7.93 28.99
CA ASP A 434 -9.49 -6.77 28.66
C ASP A 434 -8.25 -7.17 27.84
N GLU A 435 -7.58 -8.26 28.22
CA GLU A 435 -6.40 -8.81 27.54
C GLU A 435 -6.77 -9.26 26.12
N MET A 436 -7.87 -10.00 25.98
CA MET A 436 -8.36 -10.44 24.68
C MET A 436 -8.74 -9.25 23.80
N LYS A 437 -9.50 -8.28 24.30
CA LYS A 437 -9.87 -7.07 23.55
C LYS A 437 -8.65 -6.26 23.10
N ARG A 438 -7.64 -6.13 23.96
CA ARG A 438 -6.37 -5.46 23.60
C ARG A 438 -5.66 -6.19 22.49
N MET A 439 -5.60 -7.53 22.55
CA MET A 439 -5.02 -8.35 21.51
C MET A 439 -5.79 -8.28 20.19
N GLU A 440 -7.11 -8.47 20.22
CA GLU A 440 -7.99 -8.35 19.05
C GLU A 440 -7.76 -7.01 18.33
N ARG A 441 -7.77 -5.91 19.09
CA ARG A 441 -7.53 -4.56 18.57
C ARG A 441 -6.12 -4.41 17.99
N ALA A 442 -5.09 -4.87 18.70
CA ALA A 442 -3.70 -4.77 18.26
C ALA A 442 -3.47 -5.56 16.96
N VAL A 443 -3.98 -6.80 16.89
CA VAL A 443 -3.87 -7.66 15.71
C VAL A 443 -4.58 -7.03 14.51
N LEU A 444 -5.82 -6.55 14.68
CA LEU A 444 -6.57 -5.89 13.61
C LEU A 444 -5.84 -4.66 13.07
N LEU A 445 -5.40 -3.76 13.96
CA LEU A 445 -4.70 -2.53 13.55
C LEU A 445 -3.36 -2.85 12.88
N GLN A 446 -2.55 -3.73 13.46
CA GLN A 446 -1.24 -4.07 12.92
C GLN A 446 -1.32 -4.69 11.53
N ILE A 447 -2.26 -5.62 11.31
CA ILE A 447 -2.46 -6.26 10.01
C ILE A 447 -3.03 -5.25 9.01
N LEU A 448 -4.02 -4.44 9.41
CA LEU A 448 -4.61 -3.43 8.55
C LEU A 448 -3.57 -2.40 8.09
N ASP A 449 -2.79 -1.86 9.02
CA ASP A 449 -1.80 -0.81 8.74
C ASP A 449 -0.67 -1.33 7.83
N ASN A 450 -0.20 -2.57 8.06
CA ASN A 450 0.78 -3.21 7.18
C ASN A 450 0.21 -3.49 5.78
N ALA A 451 -0.99 -4.08 5.71
CA ALA A 451 -1.63 -4.39 4.43
C ALA A 451 -1.91 -3.11 3.61
N TRP A 452 -2.35 -2.04 4.28
CA TRP A 452 -2.58 -0.76 3.64
C TRP A 452 -1.29 -0.13 3.13
N LYS A 453 -0.21 -0.16 3.92
CA LYS A 453 1.11 0.32 3.49
C LYS A 453 1.60 -0.42 2.23
N ASP A 454 1.48 -1.74 2.21
CA ASP A 454 1.89 -2.56 1.07
C ASP A 454 1.02 -2.24 -0.16
N HIS A 455 -0.29 -2.04 0.03
CA HIS A 455 -1.21 -1.64 -1.03
C HIS A 455 -0.90 -0.25 -1.58
N LEU A 456 -0.58 0.73 -0.73
CA LEU A 456 -0.15 2.06 -1.17
C LEU A 456 1.08 1.98 -2.09
N LEU A 457 2.06 1.15 -1.73
CA LEU A 457 3.25 0.92 -2.56
C LEU A 457 2.87 0.25 -3.89
N ALA A 458 2.00 -0.76 -3.86
CA ALA A 458 1.52 -1.43 -5.06
C ALA A 458 0.76 -0.46 -5.99
N MET A 459 -0.04 0.46 -5.44
CA MET A 459 -0.77 1.46 -6.21
C MET A 459 0.14 2.52 -6.84
N ASP A 460 1.25 2.87 -6.19
CA ASP A 460 2.27 3.75 -6.76
C ASP A 460 2.97 3.09 -7.96
N HIS A 461 3.37 1.83 -7.81
CA HIS A 461 3.93 1.04 -8.92
C HIS A 461 2.93 0.85 -10.07
N LEU A 462 1.66 0.62 -9.76
CA LEU A 462 0.60 0.52 -10.76
C LEU A 462 0.44 1.84 -11.52
N ARG A 463 0.42 2.98 -10.81
CA ARG A 463 0.32 4.31 -11.42
C ARG A 463 1.49 4.58 -12.37
N ALA A 464 2.70 4.21 -11.98
CA ALA A 464 3.90 4.39 -12.80
C ALA A 464 3.91 3.51 -14.07
N SER A 465 3.34 2.31 -14.00
CA SER A 465 3.39 1.32 -15.09
C SER A 465 2.17 1.32 -16.01
N VAL A 466 1.00 1.77 -15.55
CA VAL A 466 -0.26 1.66 -16.30
C VAL A 466 -0.26 2.44 -17.62
N GLY A 467 0.57 3.48 -17.73
CA GLY A 467 0.75 4.23 -18.98
C GLY A 467 1.19 3.34 -20.15
N LEU A 468 1.90 2.24 -19.89
CA LEU A 468 2.32 1.28 -20.92
C LEU A 468 1.14 0.50 -21.52
N ARG A 469 0.00 0.41 -20.82
CA ARG A 469 -1.20 -0.24 -21.36
C ARG A 469 -1.82 0.53 -22.53
N GLY A 470 -1.49 1.82 -22.65
CA GLY A 470 -1.88 2.64 -23.81
C GLY A 470 -1.33 2.13 -25.14
N TYR A 471 -0.20 1.40 -25.15
CA TYR A 471 0.32 0.77 -26.37
C TYR A 471 -0.60 -0.33 -26.92
N ALA A 472 -1.40 -0.95 -26.06
CA ALA A 472 -2.39 -1.96 -26.43
C ALA A 472 -3.75 -1.34 -26.80
N GLN A 473 -3.82 -0.02 -27.02
CA GLN A 473 -5.07 0.73 -27.27
C GLN A 473 -6.12 0.60 -26.16
N VAL A 474 -5.70 0.24 -24.95
CA VAL A 474 -6.53 0.20 -23.75
C VAL A 474 -6.38 1.52 -23.01
N ASP A 475 -7.49 2.10 -22.54
CA ASP A 475 -7.45 3.31 -21.72
C ASP A 475 -6.75 3.03 -20.37
N PRO A 476 -5.57 3.65 -20.10
CA PRO A 476 -4.83 3.44 -18.87
C PRO A 476 -5.63 3.77 -17.60
N LYS A 477 -6.58 4.70 -17.66
CA LYS A 477 -7.38 5.10 -16.49
C LYS A 477 -8.36 4.02 -16.08
N VAL A 478 -9.03 3.43 -17.08
CA VAL A 478 -9.96 2.31 -16.85
C VAL A 478 -9.20 1.13 -16.29
N GLU A 479 -8.02 0.84 -16.83
CA GLU A 479 -7.18 -0.25 -16.35
C GLU A 479 -6.64 0.02 -14.94
N TYR A 480 -6.20 1.24 -14.64
CA TYR A 480 -5.78 1.64 -13.29
C TYR A 480 -6.90 1.43 -12.26
N LYS A 481 -8.13 1.84 -12.60
CA LYS A 481 -9.29 1.65 -11.72
C LYS A 481 -9.61 0.18 -11.52
N ARG A 482 -9.60 -0.62 -12.60
CA ARG A 482 -9.91 -2.05 -12.57
C ARG A 482 -8.88 -2.82 -11.75
N GLU A 483 -7.62 -2.65 -12.08
CA GLU A 483 -6.51 -3.34 -11.42
C GLU A 483 -6.34 -2.86 -9.98
N GLY A 484 -6.47 -1.55 -9.74
CA GLY A 484 -6.44 -0.97 -8.40
C GLY A 484 -7.57 -1.45 -7.50
N MET A 485 -8.77 -1.69 -8.03
CA MET A 485 -9.86 -2.31 -7.26
C MET A 485 -9.58 -3.80 -6.99
N ARG A 486 -9.07 -4.52 -7.99
CA ARG A 486 -8.72 -5.94 -7.85
C ARG A 486 -7.67 -6.16 -6.74
N THR A 487 -6.60 -5.36 -6.74
CA THR A 487 -5.56 -5.44 -5.70
C THR A 487 -6.08 -5.03 -4.34
N PHE A 488 -6.99 -4.04 -4.28
CA PHE A 488 -7.63 -3.62 -3.05
C PHE A 488 -8.55 -4.70 -2.44
N ASP A 489 -9.33 -5.40 -3.26
CA ASP A 489 -10.14 -6.52 -2.79
C ASP A 489 -9.28 -7.70 -2.32
N LEU A 490 -8.16 -7.97 -2.99
CA LEU A 490 -7.17 -8.95 -2.54
C LEU A 490 -6.53 -8.56 -1.21
N MET A 491 -6.24 -7.27 -1.01
CA MET A 491 -5.73 -6.76 0.27
C MET A 491 -6.71 -7.08 1.41
N TRP A 492 -8.02 -6.80 1.22
CA TRP A 492 -9.05 -7.10 2.22
C TRP A 492 -9.19 -8.60 2.51
N LYS A 493 -9.19 -9.44 1.47
CA LYS A 493 -9.19 -10.90 1.67
C LYS A 493 -7.97 -11.37 2.47
N GLY A 494 -6.79 -10.84 2.15
CA GLY A 494 -5.57 -11.15 2.89
C GLY A 494 -5.58 -10.62 4.33
N ILE A 495 -6.29 -9.53 4.63
CA ILE A 495 -6.50 -9.07 6.01
C ILE A 495 -7.33 -10.10 6.78
N ASP A 496 -8.48 -10.52 6.24
CA ASP A 496 -9.35 -11.51 6.88
C ASP A 496 -8.56 -12.80 7.20
N GLU A 497 -7.81 -13.32 6.23
CA GLU A 497 -7.00 -14.54 6.36
C GLU A 497 -5.93 -14.42 7.45
N ARG A 498 -5.12 -13.35 7.40
CA ARG A 498 -4.04 -13.13 8.38
C ARG A 498 -4.57 -12.93 9.79
N VAL A 499 -5.67 -12.20 9.96
CA VAL A 499 -6.29 -11.99 11.28
C VAL A 499 -6.72 -13.34 11.86
N THR A 500 -7.38 -14.15 11.05
CA THR A 500 -7.85 -15.48 11.47
C THR A 500 -6.68 -16.40 11.79
N ASP A 501 -5.63 -16.41 10.97
CA ASP A 501 -4.44 -17.22 11.23
C ASP A 501 -3.76 -16.87 12.56
N ILE A 502 -3.57 -15.57 12.85
CA ILE A 502 -2.95 -15.15 14.11
C ILE A 502 -3.83 -15.52 15.32
N VAL A 503 -5.13 -15.25 15.23
CA VAL A 503 -6.07 -15.48 16.33
C VAL A 503 -6.16 -16.97 16.68
N TYR A 504 -6.23 -17.86 15.68
CA TYR A 504 -6.42 -19.30 15.91
C TYR A 504 -5.10 -20.07 16.16
N ARG A 505 -3.94 -19.54 15.74
CA ARG A 505 -2.62 -20.20 15.87
C ARG A 505 -1.68 -19.58 16.90
N ILE A 506 -2.20 -18.77 17.82
CA ILE A 506 -1.42 -17.97 18.77
C ILE A 506 -0.42 -18.76 19.65
N GLU A 507 -0.63 -20.06 19.86
CA GLU A 507 0.29 -20.92 20.64
C GLU A 507 1.57 -21.32 19.90
N GLN A 508 1.60 -21.24 18.56
CA GLN A 508 2.74 -21.64 17.73
C GLN A 508 3.63 -20.46 17.34
N VAL A 509 3.23 -19.24 17.72
CA VAL A 509 3.97 -18.02 17.39
C VAL A 509 5.08 -17.86 18.43
N GLU A 510 6.32 -18.05 17.98
CA GLU A 510 7.55 -18.01 18.80
C GLU A 510 7.62 -16.77 19.71
N ASP A 511 8.26 -16.96 20.88
CA ASP A 511 8.50 -16.01 21.99
C ASP A 511 8.99 -14.60 21.58
N GLU A 512 9.40 -14.34 20.32
CA GLU A 512 9.87 -13.03 19.81
C GLU A 512 8.79 -12.14 19.18
N VAL A 513 7.71 -12.71 18.63
CA VAL A 513 6.63 -11.92 17.98
C VAL A 513 5.67 -11.32 19.00
N LEU A 514 5.50 -12.01 20.14
CA LEU A 514 4.73 -11.50 21.26
C LEU A 514 5.35 -10.16 21.73
N PRO A 515 6.58 -10.05 22.25
CA PRO A 515 7.10 -8.76 22.77
C PRO A 515 7.09 -7.58 21.78
N SER A 516 7.22 -7.83 20.47
CA SER A 516 7.26 -6.79 19.44
C SER A 516 5.87 -6.25 19.06
N THR A 517 4.82 -7.06 19.17
CA THR A 517 3.41 -6.59 19.09
C THR A 517 2.96 -5.84 20.33
N TRP A 518 3.64 -6.03 21.47
CA TRP A 518 3.26 -5.47 22.78
C TRP A 518 4.02 -4.20 23.22
N ARG A 519 4.94 -3.66 22.41
CA ARG A 519 5.44 -2.29 22.63
C ARG A 519 4.46 -1.31 22.00
N GLU A 520 3.60 -0.72 22.83
CA GLU A 520 2.74 0.40 22.46
C GLU A 520 3.55 1.47 21.72
N THR A 521 3.43 1.50 20.40
CA THR A 521 3.56 2.74 19.66
C THR A 521 2.18 3.38 19.73
N ALA A 522 2.03 4.36 20.63
CA ALA A 522 0.86 5.23 20.66
C ALA A 522 0.82 6.03 19.34
N ALA A 523 0.33 5.42 18.27
CA ALA A 523 0.06 6.09 17.02
C ALA A 523 -1.31 6.77 17.13
N ILE A 524 -1.35 7.87 17.88
CA ILE A 524 -2.43 8.85 17.78
C ILE A 524 -2.23 9.51 16.42
N HIS A 525 -2.98 9.08 15.42
CA HIS A 525 -3.19 9.90 14.23
C HIS A 525 -4.22 10.95 14.62
N GLU A 526 -3.79 12.22 14.73
CA GLU A 526 -4.72 13.35 14.66
C GLU A 526 -5.63 13.15 13.44
N GLU A 527 -6.93 13.39 13.65
CA GLU A 527 -8.00 13.23 12.67
C GLU A 527 -7.50 13.50 11.26
N ALA A 528 -7.60 12.50 10.39
CA ALA A 528 -7.30 12.67 8.98
C ALA A 528 -8.23 13.76 8.46
N SER A 529 -7.65 14.96 8.30
CA SER A 529 -8.31 16.10 7.69
C SER A 529 -8.96 15.59 6.40
N SER A 530 -10.29 15.68 6.34
CA SER A 530 -11.03 15.49 5.09
C SER A 530 -10.27 16.23 3.99
N ALA A 531 -10.13 15.60 2.82
CA ALA A 531 -9.44 16.16 1.67
C ALA A 531 -10.20 17.36 1.07
N THR A 532 -10.55 18.37 1.88
CA THR A 532 -10.32 19.74 1.45
C THR A 532 -8.82 19.96 1.46
N LEU A 533 -8.23 19.96 0.25
CA LEU A 533 -6.84 20.30 -0.03
C LEU A 533 -6.28 21.33 0.97
N PRO A 534 -5.28 20.98 1.78
CA PRO A 534 -4.49 21.97 2.49
C PRO A 534 -3.81 22.86 1.45
N ASP A 535 -3.80 24.17 1.68
CA ASP A 535 -3.14 25.18 0.85
C ASP A 535 -1.66 24.85 0.55
N ALA A 536 -1.05 23.93 1.33
CA ALA A 536 0.32 23.45 1.14
C ALA A 536 0.54 22.61 -0.14
N LEU A 537 -0.48 21.93 -0.68
CA LEU A 537 -0.38 21.24 -1.98
C LEU A 537 -0.55 22.21 -3.17
N SER A 538 -1.04 23.44 -2.94
CA SER A 538 -0.98 24.50 -3.95
C SER A 538 0.47 24.95 -4.19
N VAL A 539 1.33 24.89 -3.17
CA VAL A 539 2.73 25.34 -3.25
C VAL A 539 3.61 24.36 -4.02
N GLN A 540 3.35 23.05 -3.94
CA GLN A 540 4.05 22.06 -4.77
C GLN A 540 3.55 22.05 -6.22
N ALA A 541 2.28 22.34 -6.46
CA ALA A 541 1.76 22.55 -7.81
C ALA A 541 2.31 23.84 -8.47
N ASP A 542 2.57 24.88 -7.68
CA ASP A 542 3.19 26.13 -8.15
C ASP A 542 4.70 25.99 -8.41
N ALA A 543 5.42 25.10 -7.69
CA ALA A 543 6.83 24.84 -7.94
C ALA A 543 7.08 24.08 -9.26
N VAL A 544 6.16 23.19 -9.66
CA VAL A 544 6.20 22.50 -10.96
C VAL A 544 5.77 23.43 -12.11
N ALA A 545 4.92 24.42 -11.84
CA ALA A 545 4.52 25.47 -12.78
C ALA A 545 5.62 26.53 -13.06
N ALA A 546 6.75 26.47 -12.36
CA ALA A 546 7.88 27.41 -12.48
C ALA A 546 9.13 26.82 -13.17
N GLY A 547 9.05 25.64 -13.79
CA GLY A 547 10.12 25.12 -14.67
C GLY A 547 11.44 24.72 -13.98
N VAL A 548 11.47 24.53 -12.66
CA VAL A 548 12.68 24.11 -11.96
C VAL A 548 12.79 22.58 -11.91
N TYR A 549 13.69 22.00 -12.71
CA TYR A 549 14.13 20.61 -12.54
C TYR A 549 14.96 20.50 -11.25
N VAL A 550 14.34 20.05 -10.16
CA VAL A 550 15.07 19.61 -8.96
C VAL A 550 15.39 18.13 -9.11
N ARG A 551 16.62 17.81 -9.51
CA ARG A 551 17.19 16.46 -9.31
C ARG A 551 17.26 16.23 -7.79
N GLY A 552 16.78 15.06 -7.36
CA GLY A 552 16.57 14.69 -5.96
C GLY A 552 17.63 15.23 -5.01
N ALA A 553 17.19 16.07 -4.08
CA ALA A 553 17.89 16.40 -2.86
C ALA A 553 17.23 15.61 -1.72
N PRO A 554 18.01 15.08 -0.76
CA PRO A 554 17.47 14.30 0.34
C PRO A 554 16.46 15.14 1.12
N VAL A 555 15.38 14.50 1.58
CA VAL A 555 14.44 15.08 2.54
C VAL A 555 15.26 15.75 3.64
N ALA A 556 15.17 17.07 3.74
CA ALA A 556 15.81 17.81 4.80
C ALA A 556 15.15 17.38 6.11
N VAL A 557 15.76 16.40 6.78
CA VAL A 557 15.52 16.12 8.18
C VAL A 557 15.76 17.44 8.90
N GLU A 558 14.76 17.97 9.59
CA GLU A 558 14.93 19.16 10.40
C GLU A 558 16.14 18.94 11.31
N PRO A 559 17.18 19.79 11.27
CA PRO A 559 18.30 19.62 12.16
C PRO A 559 17.79 19.75 13.59
N ILE A 560 17.98 18.70 14.39
CA ILE A 560 17.71 18.72 15.83
C ILE A 560 18.35 19.99 16.40
N ARG A 561 17.54 20.98 16.72
CA ARG A 561 17.99 22.20 17.37
C ARG A 561 18.31 21.85 18.81
N ASN A 562 19.56 21.49 19.06
CA ASN A 562 20.09 21.38 20.41
C ASN A 562 19.96 22.75 21.10
N LEU A 563 18.91 22.93 21.90
CA LEU A 563 18.67 24.06 22.80
C LEU A 563 19.63 24.10 24.00
N GLY A 564 20.71 23.32 23.97
CA GLY A 564 21.76 23.35 24.98
C GLY A 564 22.74 24.49 24.72
N ASN A 565 23.05 25.28 25.76
CA ASN A 565 24.08 26.32 25.72
C ASN A 565 25.39 25.77 25.12
N LYS A 566 25.82 26.34 23.98
CA LYS A 566 27.12 26.02 23.38
C LYS A 566 28.23 26.49 24.30
N VAL A 567 28.98 25.55 24.87
CA VAL A 567 30.16 25.84 25.71
C VAL A 567 31.32 26.24 24.81
N GLY A 568 31.87 27.44 25.00
CA GLY A 568 32.98 27.95 24.21
C GLY A 568 34.30 27.23 24.48
N ARG A 569 35.23 27.24 23.51
CA ARG A 569 36.50 26.49 23.55
C ARG A 569 37.38 26.79 24.79
N ASN A 570 37.27 27.99 25.36
CA ASN A 570 38.02 28.41 26.54
C ASN A 570 37.18 28.44 27.84
N ASP A 571 35.90 28.07 27.78
CA ASP A 571 35.00 28.07 28.93
C ASP A 571 35.27 26.86 29.85
N PRO A 572 34.82 26.92 31.13
CA PRO A 572 34.91 25.80 32.05
C PRO A 572 34.18 24.57 31.49
N CYS A 573 34.84 23.41 31.52
CA CYS A 573 34.26 22.19 30.98
C CYS A 573 33.07 21.72 31.83
N PRO A 574 31.90 21.42 31.24
CA PRO A 574 30.66 21.10 31.97
C PRO A 574 30.71 19.76 32.72
N CYS A 575 31.76 18.94 32.54
CA CYS A 575 31.98 17.70 33.30
C CYS A 575 32.51 17.94 34.73
N GLY A 576 32.66 19.19 35.17
CA GLY A 576 33.08 19.55 36.53
C GLY A 576 34.57 19.36 36.81
N SER A 577 35.40 19.13 35.78
CA SER A 577 36.83 18.83 35.93
C SER A 577 37.73 20.05 36.27
N GLY A 578 37.17 21.27 36.32
CA GLY A 578 37.91 22.51 36.57
C GLY A 578 38.84 22.97 35.44
N LYS A 579 38.93 22.23 34.32
CA LYS A 579 39.76 22.56 33.15
C LYS A 579 38.94 23.23 32.04
N LYS A 580 39.60 24.00 31.15
CA LYS A 580 38.97 24.57 29.95
C LYS A 580 38.50 23.48 28.99
N PHE A 581 37.35 23.65 28.33
CA PHE A 581 36.70 22.65 27.47
C PHE A 581 37.66 22.02 26.43
N LYS A 582 38.50 22.84 25.77
CA LYS A 582 39.51 22.37 24.80
C LYS A 582 40.54 21.36 25.34
N ASN A 583 40.79 21.37 26.64
CA ASN A 583 41.78 20.53 27.30
C ASN A 583 41.14 19.35 28.06
N CYS A 584 39.83 19.14 27.89
CA CYS A 584 39.07 18.07 28.54
C CYS A 584 38.18 17.38 27.49
N CYS A 585 36.85 17.50 27.60
CA CYS A 585 35.91 16.73 26.79
C CYS A 585 36.04 16.94 25.27
N ALA A 586 36.56 18.08 24.80
CA ALA A 586 36.79 18.31 23.37
C ALA A 586 37.90 17.43 22.75
N LYS A 587 38.83 16.91 23.57
CA LYS A 587 39.88 16.00 23.08
C LYS A 587 39.41 14.55 22.95
N SER A 588 38.43 14.14 23.76
CA SER A 588 37.96 12.74 23.82
C SER A 588 36.82 12.44 22.84
N SER A 589 36.07 13.44 22.39
CA SER A 589 34.87 13.23 21.58
C SER A 589 35.08 13.31 20.06
N GLY A 590 36.29 13.60 19.57
CA GLY A 590 36.60 13.61 18.13
C GLY A 590 35.84 14.66 17.29
N VAL A 591 35.08 15.56 17.91
CA VAL A 591 34.32 16.61 17.22
C VAL A 591 35.23 17.84 17.01
N PRO A 592 35.35 18.38 15.78
CA PRO A 592 36.08 19.62 15.57
C PRO A 592 35.34 20.78 16.24
N ALA A 593 36.06 21.56 17.05
CA ALA A 593 35.52 22.75 17.70
C ALA A 593 35.38 23.89 16.68
N ASN A 594 34.17 24.45 16.56
CA ASN A 594 33.94 25.73 15.88
C ASN A 594 34.44 26.92 16.73
#